data_AF-A0A8S3QBX8-F1
#
_entry.id   AF-A0A8S3QBX8-F1
#
_cell.length_a   1.000
_cell.length_b   1.000
_cell.length_c   1.000
_cell.angle_alpha   90.00
_cell.angle_beta   90.00
_cell.angle_gamma   90.00
#
_symmetry.space_group_name_H-M   'P 1'
#
loop_
_entity.id
_entity.type
_entity.pdbx_description
1 polymer ?
#
loop_
_entity_poly.entity_id
_entity_poly.type
_entity_poly.pdbx_seq_one_letter_code
_entity_poly.pdbx_strand_id
1 'polypeptide(L)'
;MVSVVLTVRTIITVFNYDYIIDFIFYPTGGIEVKVTVSGVIIAAYHGRKNPYGFEISKHLMGLIHQHLFHFKVDMDIKGKYNRFETIDIENDAVSSPSYTNSDSNIQQLKFARKLKVTEKEAAYKHNFKQPKNLVISNNYIKDKFGNTPGYRIVNKGMTYNIYPPGTRYEPGITWSRYQVAVTRRKDNEPGSSSIYQTNKPDEPIVRFQDFIDDDENIVDKDIVAWLTMGFYHIPVKEDLPVTHTTGESLSFFLLPFNYFDENPAMASRNAIRIDPIDIEGKTKSLKVERYGVVDGINCIPPKYNYEQLMKRNPCLVVECLGF
;
A
#
# COMPACT_ATOMS: atom_id res chain seq x y z
N MET A 1 5.38 -17.72 -15.44
CA MET A 1 6.21 -17.72 -14.22
C MET A 1 5.27 -17.90 -13.04
N VAL A 2 5.53 -18.87 -12.16
CA VAL A 2 4.73 -19.01 -10.93
C VAL A 2 5.11 -17.87 -9.99
N SER A 3 4.13 -17.10 -9.53
CA SER A 3 4.36 -16.02 -8.56
C SER A 3 4.39 -16.60 -7.16
N VAL A 4 5.59 -16.66 -6.56
CA VAL A 4 5.80 -17.00 -5.16
C VAL A 4 6.19 -15.72 -4.44
N VAL A 5 5.53 -15.43 -3.32
CA VAL A 5 5.77 -14.22 -2.53
C VAL A 5 6.22 -14.60 -1.12
N LEU A 6 7.01 -13.74 -0.49
CA LEU A 6 7.32 -13.82 0.94
C LEU A 6 6.37 -12.89 1.69
N THR A 7 5.70 -13.39 2.72
CA THR A 7 4.82 -12.58 3.58
C THR A 7 5.32 -12.61 5.02
N VAL A 8 5.55 -11.43 5.59
CA VAL A 8 5.72 -11.24 7.03
C VAL A 8 4.41 -10.67 7.57
N ARG A 9 3.78 -11.41 8.48
CA ARG A 9 2.47 -11.08 9.04
C ARG A 9 2.57 -10.82 10.54
N THR A 10 1.90 -9.78 11.00
CA THR A 10 1.55 -9.59 12.41
C THR A 10 0.05 -9.36 12.56
N ILE A 11 -0.47 -9.66 13.74
CA ILE A 11 -1.88 -9.44 14.09
C ILE A 11 -1.89 -8.60 15.36
N ILE A 12 -2.57 -7.46 15.31
CA ILE A 12 -2.73 -6.56 16.43
C ILE A 12 -4.20 -6.59 16.85
N THR A 13 -4.47 -7.25 17.97
CA THR A 13 -5.80 -7.30 18.57
C THR A 13 -5.91 -6.23 19.64
N VAL A 14 -6.67 -5.16 19.37
CA VAL A 14 -6.92 -4.08 20.33
C VAL A 14 -8.39 -4.11 20.72
N PHE A 15 -8.64 -4.52 21.96
CA PHE A 15 -9.98 -4.66 22.52
C PHE A 15 -10.87 -5.60 21.68
N ASN A 16 -11.63 -5.05 20.73
CA ASN A 16 -12.64 -5.76 19.95
C ASN A 16 -12.20 -6.07 18.50
N TYR A 17 -11.24 -5.32 17.95
CA TYR A 17 -10.80 -5.49 16.55
C TYR A 17 -9.51 -6.29 16.44
N ASP A 18 -9.41 -7.06 15.36
CA ASP A 18 -8.21 -7.76 14.92
C ASP A 18 -7.69 -7.11 13.63
N TYR A 19 -6.49 -6.52 13.69
CA TYR A 19 -5.83 -5.93 12.52
C TYR A 19 -4.70 -6.83 12.03
N ILE A 20 -4.86 -7.39 10.83
CA ILE A 20 -3.85 -8.22 10.18
C ILE A 20 -3.01 -7.32 9.29
N ILE A 21 -1.72 -7.20 9.59
CA ILE A 21 -0.77 -6.39 8.81
C ILE A 21 0.21 -7.33 8.11
N ASP A 22 0.20 -7.28 6.79
CA ASP A 22 1.07 -8.04 5.91
C ASP A 22 2.09 -7.14 5.23
N PHE A 23 3.36 -7.49 5.32
CA PHE A 23 4.43 -7.02 4.43
C PHE A 23 4.73 -8.12 3.43
N ILE A 24 4.41 -7.90 2.16
CA ILE A 24 4.49 -8.89 1.09
C ILE A 24 5.58 -8.46 0.11
N PHE A 25 6.54 -9.34 -0.14
CA PHE A 25 7.69 -9.10 -1.01
C PHE A 25 7.56 -9.94 -2.28
N TYR A 26 7.60 -9.27 -3.41
CA TYR A 26 7.44 -9.86 -4.73
C TYR A 26 8.79 -10.09 -5.40
N PRO A 27 8.95 -11.17 -6.19
CA PRO A 27 10.18 -11.45 -6.94
C PRO A 27 10.49 -10.39 -8.01
N THR A 28 9.51 -9.55 -8.35
CA THR A 28 9.67 -8.39 -9.23
C THR A 28 10.33 -7.18 -8.54
N GLY A 29 10.69 -7.28 -7.26
CA GLY A 29 11.22 -6.18 -6.45
C GLY A 29 10.14 -5.25 -5.88
N GLY A 30 8.86 -5.58 -6.10
CA GLY A 30 7.73 -4.89 -5.50
C GLY A 30 7.52 -5.26 -4.03
N ILE A 31 7.02 -4.30 -3.25
CA ILE A 31 6.63 -4.49 -1.85
C ILE A 31 5.18 -4.06 -1.73
N GLU A 32 4.33 -4.87 -1.11
CA GLU A 32 2.97 -4.52 -0.72
C GLU A 32 2.87 -4.47 0.80
N VAL A 33 2.29 -3.41 1.32
CA VAL A 33 1.83 -3.37 2.72
C VAL A 33 0.31 -3.42 2.69
N LYS A 34 -0.24 -4.45 3.33
CA LYS A 34 -1.67 -4.73 3.33
C LYS A 34 -2.18 -4.77 4.77
N VAL A 35 -3.29 -4.08 5.00
CA VAL A 35 -4.04 -4.12 6.27
C VAL A 35 -5.37 -4.79 5.99
N THR A 36 -5.71 -5.83 6.75
CA THR A 36 -7.02 -6.49 6.73
C THR A 36 -7.66 -6.37 8.09
N VAL A 37 -8.94 -5.99 8.14
CA VAL A 37 -9.69 -5.78 9.38
C VAL A 37 -10.63 -6.96 9.63
N SER A 38 -10.71 -7.41 10.89
CA SER A 38 -11.68 -8.37 11.39
C SER A 38 -11.94 -8.11 12.88
N GLY A 39 -12.57 -9.04 13.58
CA GLY A 39 -12.94 -8.91 14.99
C GLY A 39 -14.40 -8.51 15.18
N VAL A 40 -14.77 -8.23 16.43
CA VAL A 40 -16.13 -7.88 16.83
C VAL A 40 -16.32 -6.38 16.69
N ILE A 41 -17.37 -5.92 16.04
CA ILE A 41 -17.62 -4.47 15.89
C ILE A 41 -17.93 -3.77 17.22
N ILE A 42 -17.68 -2.46 17.29
CA ILE A 42 -18.27 -1.63 18.35
C ILE A 42 -19.73 -1.35 18.00
N ALA A 43 -20.63 -1.67 18.93
CA ALA A 43 -22.07 -1.50 18.77
C ALA A 43 -22.66 -0.66 19.91
N ALA A 44 -23.89 -0.19 19.70
CA ALA A 44 -24.69 0.51 20.70
C ALA A 44 -26.06 -0.12 20.88
N TYR A 45 -26.72 0.19 22.00
CA TYR A 45 -28.08 -0.25 22.26
C TYR A 45 -29.07 0.43 21.29
N HIS A 46 -29.89 -0.36 20.60
CA HIS A 46 -30.97 0.18 19.76
C HIS A 46 -32.18 0.56 20.62
N GLY A 47 -32.23 1.82 21.05
CA GLY A 47 -33.36 2.37 21.81
C GLY A 47 -34.39 3.14 20.96
N ARG A 48 -33.98 3.68 19.80
CA ARG A 48 -34.78 4.48 18.85
C ARG A 48 -34.16 4.41 17.45
N LYS A 49 -34.97 4.64 16.41
CA LYS A 49 -34.47 4.82 15.04
C LYS A 49 -33.52 6.02 14.98
N ASN A 50 -32.29 5.80 14.51
CA ASN A 50 -31.29 6.86 14.34
C ASN A 50 -30.54 6.67 13.00
N PRO A 51 -29.90 7.72 12.46
CA PRO A 51 -29.19 7.66 11.18
C PRO A 51 -27.74 7.17 11.30
N TYR A 52 -27.30 6.66 12.46
CA TYR A 52 -25.90 6.35 12.76
C TYR A 52 -25.54 4.87 12.60
N GLY A 53 -26.48 4.04 12.15
CA GLY A 53 -26.26 2.60 12.02
C GLY A 53 -27.51 1.80 11.71
N PHE A 54 -27.33 0.53 11.38
CA PHE A 54 -28.41 -0.44 11.24
C PHE A 54 -28.66 -1.17 12.56
N GLU A 55 -29.92 -1.50 12.86
CA GLU A 55 -30.23 -2.53 13.86
C GLU A 55 -29.90 -3.90 13.26
N ILE A 56 -28.85 -4.53 13.77
CA ILE A 56 -28.26 -5.75 13.21
C ILE A 56 -28.63 -7.00 14.04
N SER A 57 -29.08 -6.81 15.28
CA SER A 57 -29.68 -7.83 16.13
C SER A 57 -30.63 -7.19 17.13
N LYS A 58 -31.42 -7.98 17.87
CA LYS A 58 -32.37 -7.48 18.87
C LYS A 58 -31.64 -6.59 19.87
N HIS A 59 -32.04 -5.31 19.94
CA HIS A 59 -31.44 -4.29 20.81
C HIS A 59 -29.99 -3.90 20.47
N LEU A 60 -29.47 -4.26 19.29
CA LEU A 60 -28.08 -4.03 18.89
C LEU A 60 -28.01 -3.24 17.59
N MET A 61 -27.34 -2.09 17.64
CA MET A 61 -27.04 -1.26 16.48
C MET A 61 -25.54 -1.25 16.17
N GLY A 62 -25.19 -1.54 14.92
CA GLY A 62 -23.82 -1.37 14.42
C GLY A 62 -23.56 0.08 14.03
N LEU A 63 -22.64 0.76 14.71
CA LEU A 63 -22.38 2.19 14.49
C LEU A 63 -21.46 2.42 13.29
N ILE A 64 -21.78 3.40 12.45
CA ILE A 64 -20.87 3.87 11.41
C ILE A 64 -19.57 4.41 12.02
N HIS A 65 -18.44 4.03 11.45
CA HIS A 65 -17.12 4.52 11.84
C HIS A 65 -16.15 4.48 10.65
N GLN A 66 -14.96 5.03 10.84
CA GLN A 66 -13.91 5.05 9.82
C GLN A 66 -12.65 4.39 10.38
N HIS A 67 -12.10 3.44 9.64
CA HIS A 67 -10.76 2.93 9.89
C HIS A 67 -9.75 3.79 9.11
N LEU A 68 -8.69 4.23 9.78
CA LEU A 68 -7.59 4.97 9.19
C LEU A 68 -6.26 4.41 9.74
N PHE A 69 -5.34 4.14 8.83
CA PHE A 69 -4.00 3.62 9.11
C PHE A 69 -2.98 4.54 8.45
N HIS A 70 -1.86 4.79 9.13
CA HIS A 70 -0.83 5.71 8.66
C HIS A 70 0.56 5.08 8.75
N PHE A 71 1.32 5.18 7.67
CA PHE A 71 2.60 4.50 7.52
C PHE A 71 3.70 5.51 7.19
N LYS A 72 4.82 5.39 7.91
CA LYS A 72 6.09 6.03 7.58
C LYS A 72 6.86 5.14 6.60
N VAL A 73 7.21 5.69 5.44
CA VAL A 73 7.94 5.01 4.37
C VAL A 73 9.17 5.84 4.02
N ASP A 74 10.26 5.52 4.73
CA ASP A 74 11.58 6.15 4.61
C ASP A 74 12.40 5.37 3.57
N MET A 75 12.37 5.82 2.31
CA MET A 75 12.97 5.11 1.18
C MET A 75 14.26 5.78 0.72
N ASP A 76 15.38 5.07 0.89
CA ASP A 76 16.69 5.47 0.38
C ASP A 76 16.98 4.82 -0.99
N ILE A 77 16.49 5.43 -2.06
CA ILE A 77 16.68 4.93 -3.43
C ILE A 77 18.14 5.10 -3.85
N LYS A 78 18.92 4.02 -3.74
CA LYS A 78 20.38 4.01 -4.00
C LYS A 78 21.11 5.14 -3.23
N GLY A 79 20.71 5.36 -1.98
CA GLY A 79 21.22 6.41 -1.10
C GLY A 79 20.17 7.45 -0.73
N LYS A 80 20.53 8.33 0.20
CA LYS A 80 19.61 9.24 0.91
C LYS A 80 19.10 10.41 0.08
N TYR A 81 19.84 10.87 -0.92
CA TYR A 81 19.46 12.07 -1.66
C TYR A 81 18.47 11.73 -2.77
N ASN A 82 17.19 11.91 -2.50
CA ASN A 82 16.11 11.57 -3.40
C ASN A 82 15.21 12.78 -3.65
N ARG A 83 14.36 12.66 -4.67
CA ARG A 83 13.36 13.66 -5.03
C ARG A 83 12.02 13.01 -5.29
N PHE A 84 10.96 13.75 -5.03
CA PHE A 84 9.59 13.33 -5.31
C PHE A 84 9.04 14.06 -6.54
N GLU A 85 8.45 13.31 -7.46
CA GLU A 85 7.79 13.85 -8.63
C GLU A 85 6.44 13.16 -8.88
N THR A 86 5.56 13.87 -9.56
CA THR A 86 4.39 13.26 -10.18
C THR A 86 4.59 13.12 -11.68
N ILE A 87 4.19 11.98 -12.23
CA ILE A 87 4.10 11.76 -13.67
C ILE A 87 2.62 11.84 -14.02
N ASP A 88 2.19 13.04 -14.39
CA ASP A 88 0.80 13.37 -14.68
C ASP A 88 0.43 12.84 -16.07
N ILE A 89 -0.72 12.16 -16.18
CA ILE A 89 -1.25 11.70 -17.46
C ILE A 89 -2.16 12.80 -18.00
N GLU A 90 -1.86 13.29 -19.19
CA GLU A 90 -2.53 14.42 -19.82
C GLU A 90 -3.00 14.05 -21.22
N ASN A 91 -4.13 14.61 -21.65
CA ASN A 91 -4.58 14.52 -23.02
C ASN A 91 -3.90 15.62 -23.86
N ASP A 92 -3.52 15.29 -25.08
CA ASP A 92 -2.83 16.18 -26.01
C ASP A 92 -3.50 16.09 -27.39
N ALA A 93 -3.86 17.25 -27.95
CA ALA A 93 -4.42 17.35 -29.28
C ALA A 93 -3.30 17.71 -30.25
N VAL A 94 -2.88 16.76 -31.10
CA VAL A 94 -1.76 16.96 -32.03
C VAL A 94 -2.18 16.77 -33.49
N SER A 95 -1.49 17.47 -34.38
CA SER A 95 -1.53 17.16 -35.81
C SER A 95 -0.66 15.92 -36.06
N SER A 96 -1.19 14.94 -36.78
CA SER A 96 -0.43 13.73 -37.14
C SER A 96 0.00 13.78 -38.60
N PRO A 97 1.31 13.69 -38.90
CA PRO A 97 1.82 13.63 -40.27
C PRO A 97 1.27 12.44 -41.08
N SER A 98 0.83 11.37 -40.40
CA SER A 98 0.27 10.17 -41.04
C SER A 98 -1.22 10.30 -41.39
N TYR A 99 -1.90 11.35 -40.91
CA TYR A 99 -3.30 11.63 -41.22
C TYR A 99 -3.38 12.90 -42.06
N THR A 100 -2.96 12.78 -43.31
CA THR A 100 -2.82 13.90 -44.25
C THR A 100 -4.14 14.52 -44.73
N ASN A 101 -5.28 13.89 -44.45
CA ASN A 101 -6.60 14.25 -44.99
C ASN A 101 -7.62 14.69 -43.94
N SER A 102 -7.22 15.02 -42.71
CA SER A 102 -8.16 15.53 -41.72
C SER A 102 -7.62 16.81 -41.07
N ASP A 103 -8.35 17.91 -41.25
CA ASP A 103 -8.24 19.15 -40.46
C ASP A 103 -8.53 18.93 -38.94
N SER A 104 -8.60 17.68 -38.48
CA SER A 104 -8.84 17.32 -37.09
C SER A 104 -7.57 16.88 -36.40
N ASN A 105 -7.20 17.59 -35.35
CA ASN A 105 -6.22 17.13 -34.37
C ASN A 105 -6.63 15.78 -33.79
N ILE A 106 -5.67 14.87 -33.64
CA ILE A 106 -5.87 13.59 -32.99
C ILE A 106 -5.64 13.78 -31.49
N GLN A 107 -6.55 13.22 -30.69
CA GLN A 107 -6.40 13.16 -29.24
C GLN A 107 -5.50 11.98 -28.89
N GLN A 108 -4.41 12.24 -28.17
CA GLN A 108 -3.51 11.21 -27.68
C GLN A 108 -3.11 11.48 -26.23
N LEU A 109 -2.60 10.45 -25.55
CA LEU A 109 -2.07 10.61 -24.20
C LEU A 109 -0.61 11.04 -24.25
N LYS A 110 -0.25 11.99 -23.39
CA LYS A 110 1.13 12.27 -23.01
C LYS A 110 1.28 12.18 -21.50
N PHE A 111 2.52 12.25 -21.05
CA PHE A 111 2.80 12.43 -19.64
C PHE A 111 3.68 13.67 -19.40
N ALA A 112 3.50 14.31 -18.25
CA ALA A 112 4.31 15.43 -17.81
C ALA A 112 4.93 15.10 -16.44
N ARG A 113 6.26 15.19 -16.33
CA ARG A 113 6.96 15.06 -15.05
C ARG A 113 6.92 16.39 -14.32
N LYS A 114 6.38 16.40 -13.11
CA LYS A 114 6.26 17.59 -12.24
C LYS A 114 7.01 17.30 -10.94
N LEU A 115 8.22 17.84 -10.83
CA LEU A 115 8.99 17.84 -9.60
C LEU A 115 8.22 18.59 -8.50
N LYS A 116 8.24 18.04 -7.28
CA LYS A 116 7.72 18.73 -6.10
C LYS A 116 8.91 19.34 -5.36
N VAL A 117 8.90 20.66 -5.22
CA VAL A 117 10.03 21.40 -4.68
C VAL A 117 9.96 21.46 -3.16
N THR A 118 8.76 21.59 -2.62
CA THR A 118 8.51 21.74 -1.18
C THR A 118 7.55 20.70 -0.62
N GLU A 119 7.49 20.60 0.70
CA GLU A 119 6.61 19.68 1.43
C GLU A 119 5.12 19.97 1.16
N LYS A 120 4.71 21.25 1.09
CA LYS A 120 3.32 21.59 0.76
C LYS A 120 2.95 21.17 -0.65
N GLU A 121 3.86 21.27 -1.62
CA GLU A 121 3.63 20.79 -2.99
C GLU A 121 3.51 19.26 -3.06
N ALA A 122 4.20 18.55 -2.15
CA ALA A 122 4.23 17.10 -2.07
C ALA A 122 3.16 16.50 -1.13
N ALA A 123 2.41 17.34 -0.41
CA ALA A 123 1.25 16.96 0.38
C ALA A 123 0.05 16.65 -0.53
N TYR A 124 0.04 15.45 -1.10
CA TYR A 124 -0.88 15.03 -2.13
C TYR A 124 -2.29 14.73 -1.61
N LYS A 125 -3.26 15.49 -2.13
CA LYS A 125 -4.69 15.21 -2.04
C LYS A 125 -5.15 14.55 -3.33
N HIS A 126 -5.59 13.31 -3.24
CA HIS A 126 -5.95 12.54 -4.43
C HIS A 126 -7.12 13.15 -5.19
N ASN A 127 -6.99 13.24 -6.52
CA ASN A 127 -8.06 13.68 -7.41
C ASN A 127 -8.21 12.68 -8.55
N PHE A 128 -9.32 11.95 -8.56
CA PHE A 128 -9.62 10.92 -9.55
C PHE A 128 -9.67 11.47 -10.99
N LYS A 129 -10.02 12.75 -11.17
CA LYS A 129 -10.05 13.41 -12.49
C LYS A 129 -8.68 13.81 -13.01
N GLN A 130 -7.62 13.68 -12.20
CA GLN A 130 -6.24 14.04 -12.56
C GLN A 130 -5.30 12.86 -12.29
N PRO A 131 -5.35 11.80 -13.12
CA PRO A 131 -4.55 10.60 -12.93
C PRO A 131 -3.06 10.91 -13.05
N LYS A 132 -2.28 10.35 -12.12
CA LYS A 132 -0.82 10.53 -12.07
C LYS A 132 -0.15 9.38 -11.35
N ASN A 133 1.11 9.13 -11.68
CA ASN A 133 1.99 8.28 -10.87
C ASN A 133 2.75 9.13 -9.85
N LEU A 134 2.94 8.59 -8.64
CA LEU A 134 3.74 9.21 -7.57
C LEU A 134 5.08 8.48 -7.50
N VAL A 135 6.20 9.17 -7.71
CA VAL A 135 7.51 8.53 -7.85
C VAL A 135 8.55 9.20 -6.97
N ILE A 136 9.28 8.40 -6.20
CA ILE A 136 10.50 8.81 -5.53
C ILE A 136 11.68 8.27 -6.35
N SER A 137 12.66 9.12 -6.64
CA SER A 137 13.80 8.75 -7.48
C SER A 137 15.10 9.40 -7.02
N ASN A 138 16.21 8.82 -7.45
CA ASN A 138 17.55 9.38 -7.27
C ASN A 138 18.06 9.91 -8.61
N ASN A 139 18.27 11.21 -8.70
CA ASN A 139 18.69 11.86 -9.95
C ASN A 139 20.21 11.95 -10.13
N TYR A 140 20.99 11.64 -9.10
CA TYR A 140 22.45 11.56 -9.22
C TYR A 140 22.91 10.32 -9.96
N ILE A 141 22.04 9.31 -10.07
CA ILE A 141 22.31 8.08 -10.80
C ILE A 141 21.43 8.06 -12.06
N LYS A 142 22.05 7.78 -13.19
CA LYS A 142 21.37 7.65 -14.49
C LYS A 142 21.74 6.31 -15.12
N ASP A 143 20.76 5.66 -15.74
CA ASP A 143 21.04 4.53 -16.63
C ASP A 143 21.61 5.01 -17.98
N LYS A 144 21.95 4.05 -18.85
CA LYS A 144 22.47 4.33 -20.20
C LYS A 144 21.49 5.08 -21.13
N PHE A 145 20.23 5.19 -20.74
CA PHE A 145 19.16 5.89 -21.46
C PHE A 145 18.78 7.23 -20.82
N GLY A 146 19.45 7.62 -19.73
CA GLY A 146 19.18 8.86 -19.00
C GLY A 146 18.03 8.76 -17.99
N ASN A 147 17.48 7.57 -17.74
CA ASN A 147 16.46 7.37 -16.72
C ASN A 147 17.05 7.39 -15.32
N THR A 148 16.26 7.85 -14.36
CA THR A 148 16.60 7.82 -12.93
C THR A 148 16.00 6.58 -12.28
N PRO A 149 16.77 5.82 -11.49
CA PRO A 149 16.22 4.75 -10.68
C PRO A 149 15.28 5.32 -9.63
N GLY A 150 14.11 4.69 -9.48
CA GLY A 150 13.07 5.13 -8.57
C GLY A 150 12.16 4.01 -8.10
N TYR A 151 11.26 4.35 -7.19
CA TYR A 151 10.12 3.53 -6.80
C TYR A 151 8.84 4.35 -6.93
N ARG A 152 7.82 3.73 -7.55
CA ARG A 152 6.47 4.26 -7.67
C ARG A 152 5.65 3.82 -6.47
N ILE A 153 4.95 4.79 -5.86
CA ILE A 153 3.97 4.56 -4.81
C ILE A 153 2.59 4.37 -5.45
N VAL A 154 1.91 3.27 -5.12
CA VAL A 154 0.52 3.01 -5.52
C VAL A 154 -0.30 2.73 -4.28
N ASN A 155 -1.03 3.73 -3.78
CA ASN A 155 -1.94 3.56 -2.65
C ASN A 155 -3.33 3.17 -3.16
N LYS A 156 -3.79 1.95 -2.87
CA LYS A 156 -5.12 1.43 -3.23
C LYS A 156 -6.16 1.59 -2.12
N GLY A 157 -5.74 1.97 -0.91
CA GLY A 157 -6.61 2.17 0.25
C GLY A 157 -6.99 3.63 0.47
N MET A 158 -6.97 4.47 -0.57
CA MET A 158 -7.19 5.91 -0.41
C MET A 158 -8.62 6.22 0.05
N THR A 159 -8.75 6.89 1.18
CA THR A 159 -9.99 7.50 1.66
C THR A 159 -9.73 8.94 2.11
N TYR A 160 -10.78 9.73 2.23
CA TYR A 160 -10.73 11.08 2.76
C TYR A 160 -11.37 11.11 4.14
N ASN A 161 -10.73 11.76 5.11
CA ASN A 161 -11.35 12.04 6.40
C ASN A 161 -12.29 13.26 6.26
N ILE A 162 -13.60 13.04 6.39
CA ILE A 162 -14.61 14.09 6.27
C ILE A 162 -14.75 14.97 7.52
N TYR A 163 -14.12 14.63 8.65
CA TYR A 163 -14.17 15.48 9.84
C TYR A 163 -13.52 16.85 9.53
N PRO A 164 -14.19 17.96 9.86
CA PRO A 164 -13.62 19.29 9.64
C PRO A 164 -12.32 19.46 10.44
N PRO A 165 -11.30 20.11 9.86
CA PRO A 165 -10.08 20.46 10.59
C PRO A 165 -10.37 21.17 11.91
N GLY A 166 -9.69 20.77 12.98
CA GLY A 166 -9.84 21.39 14.29
C GLY A 166 -10.96 20.81 15.17
N THR A 167 -11.71 19.80 14.69
CA THR A 167 -12.87 19.27 15.43
C THR A 167 -12.60 17.93 16.11
N ARG A 168 -13.08 17.79 17.36
CA ARG A 168 -13.06 16.53 18.12
C ARG A 168 -11.66 15.90 18.20
N TYR A 169 -11.44 14.80 17.48
CA TYR A 169 -10.18 14.05 17.47
C TYR A 169 -9.22 14.49 16.36
N GLU A 170 -9.70 15.30 15.40
CA GLU A 170 -8.97 15.66 14.18
C GLU A 170 -7.61 16.32 14.43
N PRO A 171 -7.43 17.24 15.42
CA PRO A 171 -6.12 17.84 15.67
C PRO A 171 -5.05 16.80 16.05
N GLY A 172 -5.46 15.63 16.59
CA GLY A 172 -4.57 14.53 16.92
C GLY A 172 -4.26 13.57 15.78
N ILE A 173 -4.93 13.74 14.63
CA ILE A 173 -4.77 12.88 13.46
C ILE A 173 -4.66 13.71 12.18
N THR A 174 -3.97 14.85 12.21
CA THR A 174 -3.85 15.74 11.03
C THR A 174 -3.20 15.07 9.82
N TRP A 175 -2.47 13.96 10.02
CA TRP A 175 -2.01 13.08 8.94
C TRP A 175 -3.14 12.50 8.08
N SER A 176 -4.35 12.36 8.64
CA SER A 176 -5.53 11.84 7.94
C SER A 176 -6.05 12.75 6.82
N ARG A 177 -5.55 14.00 6.75
CA ARG A 177 -5.87 14.96 5.68
C ARG A 177 -5.26 14.59 4.33
N TYR A 178 -4.26 13.70 4.31
CA TYR A 178 -3.41 13.43 3.14
C TYR A 178 -3.36 11.94 2.83
N GLN A 179 -3.59 11.56 1.57
CA GLN A 179 -3.42 10.17 1.12
C GLN A 179 -1.94 9.79 0.98
N VAL A 180 -1.13 10.76 0.53
CA VAL A 180 0.33 10.72 0.53
C VAL A 180 0.84 12.11 0.89
N ALA A 181 1.81 12.20 1.79
CA ALA A 181 2.61 13.41 1.99
C ALA A 181 4.09 13.04 1.94
N VAL A 182 4.95 13.95 1.48
CA VAL A 182 6.40 13.75 1.50
C VAL A 182 7.03 14.90 2.25
N THR A 183 7.79 14.58 3.30
CA THR A 183 8.50 15.55 4.14
C THR A 183 9.99 15.28 4.07
N ARG A 184 10.79 16.26 4.45
CA ARG A 184 12.21 16.06 4.69
C ARG A 184 12.39 15.19 5.94
N ARG A 185 13.33 14.25 5.90
CA ARG A 185 13.63 13.37 7.03
C ARG A 185 14.30 14.15 8.16
N LYS A 186 13.76 14.09 9.38
CA LYS A 186 14.37 14.64 10.59
C LYS A 186 14.34 13.64 11.76
N ASP A 187 15.38 13.68 12.61
CA ASP A 187 15.45 12.84 13.82
C ASP A 187 14.40 13.22 14.88
N ASN A 188 14.02 14.50 14.95
CA ASN A 188 12.98 15.01 15.84
C ASN A 188 11.55 14.79 15.32
N GLU A 189 11.39 14.15 14.15
CA GLU A 189 10.10 13.72 13.58
C GLU A 189 10.05 12.18 13.44
N PRO A 190 10.20 11.43 14.55
CA PRO A 190 10.36 9.97 14.48
C PRO A 190 9.08 9.25 14.04
N GLY A 191 7.91 9.82 14.33
CA GLY A 191 6.59 9.28 13.96
C GLY A 191 5.55 10.38 13.83
N SER A 192 4.37 10.04 13.30
CA SER A 192 3.28 10.98 13.01
C SER A 192 2.19 11.04 14.09
N SER A 193 2.37 10.34 15.21
CA SER A 193 1.45 10.23 16.33
C SER A 193 2.22 9.89 17.61
N SER A 194 1.51 9.75 18.75
CA SER A 194 2.09 9.33 20.03
C SER A 194 1.12 8.44 20.82
N ILE A 195 1.63 7.72 21.82
CA ILE A 195 0.80 6.90 22.73
C ILE A 195 -0.16 7.74 23.58
N TYR A 196 0.08 9.05 23.70
CA TYR A 196 -0.73 9.97 24.51
C TYR A 196 -1.85 10.63 23.69
N GLN A 197 -1.83 10.44 22.37
CA GLN A 197 -2.63 11.20 21.41
C GLN A 197 -4.14 11.03 21.60
N THR A 198 -4.57 9.83 22.00
CA THR A 198 -5.98 9.50 22.22
C THR A 198 -6.57 10.24 23.43
N ASN A 199 -5.76 10.51 24.46
CA ASN A 199 -6.25 11.10 25.71
C ASN A 199 -6.35 12.63 25.65
N LYS A 200 -5.54 13.28 24.81
CA LYS A 200 -5.57 14.73 24.60
C LYS A 200 -5.42 15.08 23.12
N PRO A 201 -6.46 14.81 22.31
CA PRO A 201 -6.38 14.97 20.86
C PRO A 201 -6.40 16.43 20.39
N ASP A 202 -6.92 17.35 21.21
CA ASP A 202 -6.99 18.79 20.97
C ASP A 202 -5.65 19.51 21.21
N GLU A 203 -4.79 18.94 22.07
CA GLU A 203 -3.41 19.36 22.28
C GLU A 203 -2.45 18.18 22.06
N PRO A 204 -2.27 17.75 20.79
CA PRO A 204 -1.38 16.66 20.43
C PRO A 204 0.08 16.94 20.82
N ILE A 205 0.78 15.92 21.34
CA ILE A 205 2.24 15.98 21.50
C ILE A 205 2.93 15.97 20.12
N VAL A 206 2.36 15.23 19.16
CA VAL A 206 2.85 15.16 17.79
C VAL A 206 1.72 15.59 16.86
N ARG A 207 1.86 16.76 16.25
CA ARG A 207 0.93 17.26 15.25
C ARG A 207 1.56 17.15 13.87
N PHE A 208 1.18 16.12 13.10
CA PHE A 208 1.78 15.85 11.78
C PHE A 208 1.70 17.04 10.80
N GLN A 209 0.73 17.94 10.97
CA GLN A 209 0.63 19.16 10.16
C GLN A 209 1.89 20.03 10.27
N ASP A 210 2.58 19.99 11.42
CA ASP A 210 3.80 20.76 11.66
C ASP A 210 4.96 20.32 10.76
N PHE A 211 4.95 19.07 10.29
CA PHE A 211 5.97 18.54 9.37
C PHE A 211 5.77 19.02 7.92
N ILE A 212 4.65 19.67 7.63
CA ILE A 212 4.30 20.18 6.30
C ILE A 212 4.30 21.71 6.31
N ASP A 213 3.95 22.32 7.45
CA ASP A 213 3.76 23.77 7.54
C ASP A 213 5.06 24.57 7.46
N ASP A 214 6.20 23.97 7.86
CA ASP A 214 7.54 24.54 7.70
C ASP A 214 8.04 24.54 6.25
N ASP A 215 7.40 23.77 5.37
CA ASP A 215 7.47 23.86 3.90
C ASP A 215 8.90 23.81 3.36
N GLU A 216 9.70 22.90 3.91
CA GLU A 216 11.09 22.76 3.54
C GLU A 216 11.27 22.33 2.07
N ASN A 217 12.45 22.64 1.53
CA ASN A 217 12.85 22.08 0.25
C ASN A 217 13.13 20.57 0.37
N ILE A 218 12.53 19.78 -0.51
CA ILE A 218 12.66 18.32 -0.56
C ILE A 218 13.40 17.80 -1.79
N VAL A 219 14.01 18.68 -2.59
CA VAL A 219 14.69 18.30 -3.83
C VAL A 219 16.08 17.77 -3.50
N ASP A 220 16.34 16.52 -3.87
CA ASP A 220 17.60 15.82 -3.63
C ASP A 220 17.99 15.84 -2.15
N LYS A 221 17.01 15.56 -1.28
CA LYS A 221 17.17 15.44 0.17
C LYS A 221 16.83 14.03 0.62
N ASP A 222 17.18 13.75 1.87
CA ASP A 222 16.63 12.64 2.63
C ASP A 222 15.15 12.94 2.89
N ILE A 223 14.26 12.12 2.31
CA ILE A 223 12.81 12.37 2.27
C ILE A 223 12.03 11.15 2.72
N VAL A 224 10.93 11.40 3.43
CA VAL A 224 10.04 10.37 3.96
C VAL A 224 8.68 10.51 3.30
N ALA A 225 8.14 9.41 2.76
CA ALA A 225 6.76 9.34 2.34
C ALA A 225 5.87 8.88 3.50
N TRP A 226 4.73 9.53 3.66
CA TRP A 226 3.74 9.26 4.69
C TRP A 226 2.43 8.87 4.01
N LEU A 227 1.96 7.64 4.21
CA LEU A 227 0.82 7.09 3.48
C LEU A 227 -0.35 6.84 4.42
N THR A 228 -1.51 7.38 4.07
CA THR A 228 -2.78 7.12 4.77
C THR A 228 -3.65 6.18 3.94
N MET A 229 -4.16 5.14 4.59
CA MET A 229 -5.17 4.24 4.03
C MET A 229 -6.39 4.17 4.96
N GLY A 230 -7.57 3.93 4.42
CA GLY A 230 -8.76 3.70 5.23
C GLY A 230 -10.02 3.42 4.43
N PHE A 231 -11.12 3.23 5.14
CA PHE A 231 -12.48 3.12 4.58
C PHE A 231 -13.52 3.46 5.66
N TYR A 232 -14.74 3.74 5.22
CA TYR A 232 -15.90 3.87 6.10
C TYR A 232 -16.56 2.51 6.26
N HIS A 233 -16.73 2.05 7.49
CA HIS A 233 -17.44 0.82 7.81
C HIS A 233 -18.83 1.18 8.32
N ILE A 234 -19.86 0.68 7.63
CA ILE A 234 -21.25 0.73 8.07
C ILE A 234 -21.60 -0.72 8.42
N PRO A 235 -21.57 -1.11 9.70
CA PRO A 235 -21.75 -2.50 10.04
C PRO A 235 -23.13 -3.03 9.68
N VAL A 236 -23.16 -4.26 9.18
CA VAL A 236 -24.35 -4.99 8.73
C VAL A 236 -24.51 -6.30 9.52
N LYS A 237 -25.52 -7.11 9.19
CA LYS A 237 -25.79 -8.36 9.91
C LYS A 237 -24.67 -9.39 9.72
N GLU A 238 -24.05 -9.37 8.55
CA GLU A 238 -22.92 -10.22 8.15
C GLU A 238 -21.61 -9.86 8.87
N ASP A 239 -21.60 -8.81 9.70
CA ASP A 239 -20.53 -8.51 10.66
C ASP A 239 -20.71 -9.23 12.00
N LEU A 240 -21.77 -10.03 12.18
CA LEU A 240 -21.98 -10.85 13.37
C LEU A 240 -21.62 -12.32 13.09
N PRO A 241 -20.90 -12.99 14.02
CA PRO A 241 -20.37 -12.47 15.28
C PRO A 241 -19.07 -11.65 15.12
N VAL A 242 -18.44 -11.72 13.94
CA VAL A 242 -17.18 -11.03 13.62
C VAL A 242 -17.24 -10.48 12.19
N THR A 243 -16.60 -9.34 11.96
CA THR A 243 -16.40 -8.78 10.62
C THR A 243 -15.54 -9.71 9.78
N HIS A 244 -16.01 -10.02 8.58
CA HIS A 244 -15.32 -10.92 7.66
C HIS A 244 -14.15 -10.23 6.98
N THR A 245 -13.05 -10.95 6.74
CA THR A 245 -11.86 -10.38 6.10
C THR A 245 -12.02 -10.14 4.59
N THR A 246 -13.03 -10.73 3.97
CA THR A 246 -13.23 -10.70 2.51
C THR A 246 -13.70 -9.31 2.08
N GLY A 247 -12.86 -8.58 1.34
CA GLY A 247 -13.18 -7.21 0.90
C GLY A 247 -12.76 -6.13 1.90
N GLU A 248 -12.50 -6.51 3.16
CA GLU A 248 -12.05 -5.61 4.24
C GLU A 248 -10.53 -5.45 4.30
N SER A 249 -9.90 -5.36 3.12
CA SER A 249 -8.45 -5.20 3.01
C SER A 249 -8.04 -3.99 2.18
N LEU A 250 -7.11 -3.23 2.71
CA LEU A 250 -6.49 -2.06 2.09
C LEU A 250 -5.04 -2.38 1.79
N SER A 251 -4.48 -1.83 0.72
CA SER A 251 -3.03 -1.93 0.49
C SER A 251 -2.42 -0.77 -0.25
N PHE A 252 -1.12 -0.60 -0.06
CA PHE A 252 -0.28 0.20 -0.94
C PHE A 252 0.92 -0.61 -1.43
N PHE A 253 1.43 -0.24 -2.59
CA PHE A 253 2.58 -0.87 -3.22
C PHE A 253 3.71 0.13 -3.41
N LEU A 254 4.92 -0.36 -3.20
CA LEU A 254 6.17 0.26 -3.62
C LEU A 254 6.70 -0.59 -4.77
N LEU A 255 6.72 -0.02 -5.98
CA LEU A 255 7.05 -0.74 -7.21
C LEU A 255 8.31 -0.15 -7.84
N PRO A 256 9.30 -0.96 -8.26
CA PRO A 256 10.45 -0.45 -8.98
C PRO A 256 10.03 0.38 -10.22
N PHE A 257 10.70 1.51 -10.43
CA PHE A 257 10.45 2.41 -11.55
C PHE A 257 11.79 2.78 -12.18
N ASN A 258 12.12 2.18 -13.33
CA ASN A 258 13.44 2.29 -13.99
C ASN A 258 14.64 2.01 -13.04
N TYR A 259 14.41 1.20 -12.01
CA TYR A 259 15.43 0.91 -10.99
C TYR A 259 16.43 -0.17 -11.44
N PHE A 260 15.91 -1.17 -12.16
CA PHE A 260 16.63 -2.31 -12.73
C PHE A 260 16.67 -2.18 -14.25
N ASP A 261 17.65 -2.83 -14.89
CA ASP A 261 17.80 -2.84 -16.36
C ASP A 261 16.70 -3.67 -17.06
N GLU A 262 16.09 -4.61 -16.34
CA GLU A 262 14.97 -5.42 -16.79
C GLU A 262 14.13 -5.90 -15.60
N ASN A 263 13.09 -6.69 -15.84
CA ASN A 263 12.30 -7.29 -14.77
C ASN A 263 13.19 -8.23 -13.92
N PRO A 264 13.44 -7.92 -12.63
CA PRO A 264 14.35 -8.71 -11.80
C PRO A 264 13.84 -10.14 -11.54
N ALA A 265 12.55 -10.41 -11.76
CA ALA A 265 12.00 -11.75 -11.64
C ALA A 265 12.55 -12.71 -12.71
N MET A 266 13.16 -12.21 -13.81
CA MET A 266 13.80 -13.02 -14.84
C MET A 266 14.96 -13.87 -14.32
N ALA A 267 15.56 -13.50 -13.19
CA ALA A 267 16.57 -14.31 -12.52
C ALA A 267 15.99 -15.57 -11.84
N SER A 268 14.66 -15.67 -11.70
CA SER A 268 13.99 -16.81 -11.09
C SER A 268 14.06 -18.06 -11.97
N ARG A 269 14.51 -19.17 -11.40
CA ARG A 269 14.50 -20.49 -12.04
C ARG A 269 13.12 -21.14 -12.09
N ASN A 270 12.12 -20.56 -11.41
CA ASN A 270 10.75 -21.08 -11.38
C ASN A 270 9.92 -20.67 -12.62
N ALA A 271 10.57 -20.15 -13.66
CA ALA A 271 9.96 -19.93 -14.96
C ALA A 271 9.80 -21.27 -15.71
N ILE A 272 8.83 -21.32 -16.62
CA ILE A 272 8.65 -22.45 -17.54
C ILE A 272 8.54 -21.86 -18.93
N ARG A 273 9.29 -22.40 -19.88
CA ARG A 273 9.17 -22.09 -21.31
C ARG A 273 8.76 -23.35 -22.06
N ILE A 274 7.74 -23.25 -22.88
CA ILE A 274 7.20 -24.35 -23.68
C ILE A 274 7.32 -23.92 -25.14
N ASP A 275 8.15 -24.64 -25.90
CA ASP A 275 8.33 -24.41 -27.33
C ASP A 275 7.77 -25.63 -28.11
N PRO A 276 7.09 -25.41 -29.25
CA PRO A 276 6.78 -26.50 -30.16
C PRO A 276 8.09 -27.03 -30.78
N ILE A 277 8.21 -28.35 -30.91
CA ILE A 277 9.36 -28.98 -31.59
C ILE A 277 9.17 -28.96 -33.12
N ASP A 278 7.92 -29.03 -33.57
CA ASP A 278 7.54 -28.98 -34.98
C ASP A 278 6.43 -27.95 -35.20
N ILE A 279 6.77 -26.87 -35.90
CA ILE A 279 5.87 -25.74 -36.17
C ILE A 279 4.85 -26.11 -37.26
N GLU A 280 5.13 -27.10 -38.11
CA GLU A 280 4.20 -27.57 -39.15
C GLU A 280 3.13 -28.53 -38.61
N GLY A 281 3.19 -28.87 -37.32
CA GLY A 281 2.14 -29.65 -36.64
C GLY A 281 2.11 -31.14 -37.00
N LYS A 282 3.16 -31.68 -37.63
CA LYS A 282 3.25 -33.11 -37.97
C LYS A 282 3.57 -33.97 -36.75
N THR A 283 4.21 -33.40 -35.73
CA THR A 283 4.36 -34.04 -34.41
C THR A 283 3.72 -33.20 -33.29
N LYS A 284 2.91 -33.83 -32.43
CA LYS A 284 2.34 -33.21 -31.22
C LYS A 284 3.37 -33.10 -30.08
N SER A 285 4.63 -32.80 -30.41
CA SER A 285 5.74 -32.86 -29.46
C SER A 285 6.16 -31.46 -28.98
N LEU A 286 6.39 -31.33 -27.67
CA LEU A 286 6.71 -30.07 -26.99
C LEU A 286 8.07 -30.18 -26.30
N LYS A 287 8.87 -29.12 -26.36
CA LYS A 287 10.06 -28.94 -25.54
C LYS A 287 9.69 -28.10 -24.33
N VAL A 288 9.88 -28.63 -23.14
CA VAL A 288 9.61 -27.93 -21.87
C VAL A 288 10.95 -27.63 -21.18
N GLU A 289 11.28 -26.35 -21.09
CA GLU A 289 12.44 -25.86 -20.34
C GLU A 289 12.00 -25.40 -18.95
N ARG A 290 12.66 -25.93 -17.91
CA ARG A 290 12.33 -25.70 -16.50
C ARG A 290 13.50 -25.06 -15.73
N TYR A 291 14.57 -24.64 -16.40
CA TYR A 291 15.70 -23.90 -15.82
C TYR A 291 16.29 -24.56 -14.56
N GLY A 292 16.37 -25.89 -14.56
CA GLY A 292 16.92 -26.70 -13.46
C GLY A 292 15.92 -27.11 -12.38
N VAL A 293 14.64 -26.73 -12.47
CA VAL A 293 13.59 -27.28 -11.59
C VAL A 293 13.25 -28.69 -12.04
N VAL A 294 13.54 -29.65 -11.16
CA VAL A 294 13.32 -31.10 -11.42
C VAL A 294 11.84 -31.43 -11.31
N ASP A 295 11.34 -32.22 -12.25
CA ASP A 295 9.98 -32.75 -12.22
C ASP A 295 9.88 -33.93 -11.23
N GLY A 296 8.74 -34.08 -10.53
CA GLY A 296 8.46 -35.27 -9.72
C GLY A 296 9.02 -35.32 -8.29
N ILE A 297 9.63 -34.25 -7.75
CA ILE A 297 9.95 -34.18 -6.30
C ILE A 297 8.68 -33.79 -5.53
N ASN A 298 7.79 -34.77 -5.33
CA ASN A 298 6.62 -34.65 -4.48
C ASN A 298 6.90 -35.37 -3.16
N CYS A 299 7.58 -34.70 -2.23
CA CYS A 299 7.62 -35.16 -0.85
C CYS A 299 6.47 -34.50 -0.11
N ILE A 300 5.45 -35.28 0.26
CA ILE A 300 4.46 -34.82 1.22
C ILE A 300 5.20 -34.70 2.57
N PRO A 301 5.35 -33.50 3.15
CA PRO A 301 5.91 -33.41 4.50
C PRO A 301 5.06 -34.26 5.44
N PRO A 302 5.65 -35.01 6.39
CA PRO A 302 4.90 -35.84 7.30
C PRO A 302 3.79 -35.00 7.95
N LYS A 303 2.57 -35.57 8.04
CA LYS A 303 1.45 -34.90 8.70
C LYS A 303 1.83 -34.65 10.16
N TYR A 304 2.14 -33.41 10.49
CA TYR A 304 2.27 -33.00 11.87
C TYR A 304 0.88 -32.77 12.44
N ASN A 305 0.53 -33.48 13.52
CA ASN A 305 -0.66 -33.17 14.28
C ASN A 305 -0.37 -31.89 15.09
N TYR A 306 -1.13 -30.83 14.81
CA TYR A 306 -1.03 -29.55 15.52
C TYR A 306 -1.09 -29.73 17.04
N GLU A 307 -1.98 -30.60 17.56
CA GLU A 307 -2.06 -30.91 18.99
C GLU A 307 -0.78 -31.58 19.53
N GLN A 308 -0.13 -32.43 18.75
CA GLN A 308 1.14 -33.06 19.16
C GLN A 308 2.28 -32.04 19.19
N LEU A 309 2.30 -31.12 18.23
CA LEU A 309 3.29 -30.05 18.15
C LEU A 309 3.12 -29.06 19.33
N MET A 310 1.87 -28.73 19.63
CA MET A 310 1.46 -27.96 20.80
C MET A 310 1.82 -28.63 22.13
N LYS A 311 1.58 -29.94 22.27
CA LYS A 311 1.96 -30.68 23.48
C LYS A 311 3.49 -30.74 23.67
N ARG A 312 4.25 -30.78 22.57
CA ARG A 312 5.72 -30.85 22.61
C ARG A 312 6.36 -29.50 22.86
N ASN A 313 5.78 -28.42 22.35
CA ASN A 313 6.27 -27.07 22.56
C ASN A 313 5.09 -26.11 22.75
N PRO A 314 4.52 -26.05 23.97
CA PRO A 314 3.36 -25.20 24.29
C PRO A 314 3.65 -23.71 24.05
N CYS A 315 4.94 -23.34 24.11
CA CYS A 315 5.40 -21.97 23.91
C CYS A 315 5.28 -21.47 22.47
N LEU A 316 4.90 -22.32 21.52
CA LEU A 316 4.60 -21.93 20.14
C LEU A 316 3.29 -21.13 20.01
N VAL A 317 2.41 -21.16 21.01
CA VAL A 317 1.10 -20.51 20.97
C VAL A 317 0.80 -19.70 22.23
N VAL A 318 1.31 -20.13 23.38
CA VAL A 318 1.22 -19.35 24.61
C VAL A 318 2.57 -18.70 24.81
N GLU A 319 2.65 -17.37 24.90
CA GLU A 319 3.86 -16.68 25.32
C GLU A 319 4.29 -17.25 26.67
N CYS A 320 5.30 -18.14 26.67
CA CYS A 320 5.95 -18.59 27.88
C CYS A 320 6.86 -17.46 28.36
N LEU A 321 6.27 -16.46 29.02
CA LEU A 321 7.03 -15.46 29.75
C LEU A 321 7.84 -16.20 30.84
N GLY A 322 9.15 -16.24 30.66
CA GLY A 322 10.07 -16.68 31.71
C GLY A 322 10.07 -15.62 32.81
N PHE A 323 9.52 -15.99 33.97
CA PHE A 323 9.81 -15.33 35.24
C PHE A 323 11.12 -15.84 35.82
#